data_AF-A0A954HSH3-F1
#
_entry.id   AF-A0A954HSH3-F1
#
_cell.length_a   1.000
_cell.length_b   1.000
_cell.length_c   1.000
_cell.angle_alpha   90.00
_cell.angle_beta   90.00
_cell.angle_gamma   90.00
#
_symmetry.space_group_name_H-M   'P 1'
#
loop_
_entity.id
_entity.type
_entity.pdbx_description
1 polymer ?
#
loop_
_entity_poly.entity_id
_entity_poly.type
_entity_poly.pdbx_seq_one_letter_code
_entity_poly.pdbx_strand_id
1 'polypeptide(L)'
;MQEIDNKPDAPDEEEGKATPRFRVDAAHDPPPTPHLYTLPAPADIRRLALWLERDDVTMNEFGEKLGRYSGLSRYVIAHANWTTRNRDHNIHSPTHAAAFLGSRRLQNLLQPLAAEGES
;
A
#
# COMPACT_ATOMS: atom_id res chain seq x y z
N MET A 1 -43.95 19.95 -55.98
CA MET A 1 -43.44 18.94 -55.03
C MET A 1 -41.96 19.26 -54.85
N GLN A 2 -41.56 19.78 -53.70
CA GLN A 2 -40.17 20.13 -53.40
C GLN A 2 -39.59 19.01 -52.52
N GLU A 3 -38.49 18.41 -52.99
CA GLU A 3 -37.70 17.43 -52.25
C GLU A 3 -36.88 18.17 -51.17
N ILE A 4 -37.11 17.79 -49.91
CA ILE A 4 -36.32 18.20 -48.76
C ILE A 4 -35.06 17.33 -48.70
N ASP A 5 -33.94 17.85 -49.22
CA ASP A 5 -32.61 17.27 -49.01
C ASP A 5 -32.18 17.54 -47.56
N ASN A 6 -32.44 16.56 -46.70
CA ASN A 6 -31.93 16.54 -45.34
C ASN A 6 -30.43 16.21 -45.38
N LYS A 7 -29.58 17.21 -45.17
CA LYS A 7 -28.22 17.00 -44.66
C LYS A 7 -28.28 16.22 -43.35
N PRO A 8 -27.42 15.22 -43.15
CA PRO A 8 -26.80 15.01 -41.87
C PRO A 8 -25.36 15.51 -41.88
N ASP A 9 -25.13 16.28 -40.85
CA ASP A 9 -23.90 16.73 -40.22
C ASP A 9 -22.77 15.66 -40.22
N ALA A 10 -21.53 16.16 -40.20
CA ALA A 10 -20.28 15.41 -40.30
C ALA A 10 -20.14 14.26 -39.29
N PRO A 11 -19.38 13.19 -39.59
CA PRO A 11 -18.87 12.32 -38.55
C PRO A 11 -17.65 13.00 -37.91
N ASP A 12 -17.92 13.79 -36.88
CA ASP A 12 -16.98 13.99 -35.78
C ASP A 12 -17.11 12.77 -34.86
N GLU A 13 -16.36 11.71 -35.17
CA GLU A 13 -16.18 10.56 -34.28
C GLU A 13 -14.75 10.60 -33.71
N GLU A 14 -14.48 11.61 -32.89
CA GLU A 14 -13.59 11.43 -31.74
C GLU A 14 -14.32 10.53 -30.72
N GLU A 15 -14.25 9.21 -30.83
CA GLU A 15 -14.51 8.38 -29.65
C GLU A 15 -13.79 7.03 -29.69
N GLY A 16 -13.11 6.76 -28.59
CA GLY A 16 -12.65 5.42 -28.27
C GLY A 16 -11.21 5.12 -28.67
N LYS A 17 -10.25 5.89 -28.13
CA LYS A 17 -9.03 5.24 -27.63
C LYS A 17 -9.51 4.13 -26.71
N ALA A 18 -9.51 2.90 -27.23
CA ALA A 18 -9.67 1.69 -26.46
C ALA A 18 -8.54 1.70 -25.44
N THR A 19 -8.78 2.29 -24.27
CA THR A 19 -7.95 1.99 -23.12
C THR A 19 -8.06 0.48 -22.97
N PRO A 20 -6.96 -0.27 -23.08
CA PRO A 20 -7.01 -1.66 -22.73
C PRO A 20 -7.43 -1.66 -21.27
N ARG A 21 -8.69 -2.03 -21.00
CA ARG A 21 -9.15 -2.43 -19.68
C ARG A 21 -8.36 -3.69 -19.41
N PHE A 22 -7.14 -3.52 -18.91
CA PHE A 22 -6.34 -4.59 -18.35
C PHE A 22 -7.28 -5.31 -17.40
N ARG A 23 -7.72 -6.50 -17.79
CA ARG A 23 -8.25 -7.47 -16.86
C ARG A 23 -7.07 -7.79 -15.97
N VAL A 24 -6.93 -7.02 -14.88
CA VAL A 24 -5.97 -7.32 -13.83
C VAL A 24 -6.39 -8.69 -13.33
N ASP A 25 -5.56 -9.67 -13.65
CA ASP A 25 -5.70 -11.02 -13.14
C ASP A 25 -5.78 -10.91 -11.61
N ALA A 26 -6.95 -11.22 -11.04
CA ALA A 26 -7.21 -11.05 -9.61
C ALA A 26 -6.28 -11.92 -8.73
N ALA A 27 -5.46 -12.77 -9.34
CA ALA A 27 -4.45 -13.60 -8.70
C ALA A 27 -3.20 -12.84 -8.25
N HIS A 28 -3.02 -11.56 -8.60
CA HIS A 28 -1.86 -10.78 -8.16
C HIS A 28 -2.25 -9.33 -7.83
N ASP A 29 -2.95 -9.15 -6.70
CA ASP A 29 -3.06 -7.82 -6.13
C ASP A 29 -1.66 -7.35 -5.71
N PRO A 30 -1.21 -6.18 -6.17
CA PRO A 30 0.12 -5.70 -5.85
C PRO A 30 0.25 -5.50 -4.33
N PRO A 31 1.48 -5.60 -3.79
CA PRO A 31 1.69 -5.21 -2.39
C PRO A 31 1.20 -3.78 -2.18
N PRO A 32 0.68 -3.47 -0.98
CA PRO A 32 0.19 -2.13 -0.68
C PRO A 32 1.32 -1.11 -0.88
N THR A 33 1.00 0.01 -1.50
CA THR A 33 2.00 1.04 -1.80
C THR A 33 2.13 2.05 -0.65
N PRO A 34 3.35 2.36 -0.19
CA PRO A 34 3.56 3.22 0.98
C PRO A 34 3.02 4.64 0.82
N HIS A 35 3.09 5.22 -0.39
CA HIS A 35 2.59 6.56 -0.68
C HIS A 35 1.06 6.72 -0.58
N LEU A 36 0.31 5.62 -0.46
CA LEU A 36 -1.12 5.66 -0.20
C LEU A 36 -1.44 5.94 1.28
N TYR A 37 -0.41 6.00 2.14
CA TYR A 37 -0.54 6.20 3.57
C TYR A 37 0.19 7.48 4.01
N THR A 38 -0.32 8.11 5.07
CA THR A 38 0.35 9.24 5.71
C THR A 38 1.53 8.74 6.55
N LEU A 39 2.68 8.56 5.89
CA LEU A 39 3.89 8.10 6.56
C LEU A 39 4.51 9.22 7.43
N PRO A 40 5.08 8.86 8.59
CA PRO A 40 5.85 9.81 9.39
C PRO A 40 7.16 10.17 8.68
N ALA A 41 7.89 11.15 9.23
CA ALA A 41 9.16 11.55 8.67
C ALA A 41 10.14 10.37 8.58
N PRO A 42 10.98 10.29 7.53
CA PRO A 42 11.96 9.21 7.36
C PRO A 42 12.88 9.00 8.58
N ALA A 43 13.21 10.07 9.30
CA ALA A 43 13.97 10.01 10.55
C ALA A 43 13.25 9.23 11.67
N ASP A 44 11.92 9.35 11.78
CA ASP A 44 11.12 8.60 12.75
C ASP A 44 11.00 7.12 12.36
N ILE A 45 10.86 6.84 11.06
CA ILE A 45 10.88 5.47 10.52
C ILE A 45 12.23 4.81 10.80
N ARG A 46 13.34 5.53 10.59
CA ARG A 46 14.69 5.07 10.92
C ARG A 46 14.83 4.76 12.41
N ARG A 47 14.31 5.62 13.29
CA ARG A 47 14.31 5.38 14.75
C ARG A 47 13.52 4.13 15.13
N LEU A 48 12.39 3.86 14.47
CA LEU A 48 11.63 2.64 14.67
C LEU A 48 12.40 1.40 14.20
N ALA A 49 13.01 1.47 13.01
CA ALA A 49 13.85 0.40 12.48
C ALA A 49 15.02 0.08 13.43
N LEU A 50 15.76 1.10 13.89
CA LEU A 50 16.85 0.92 14.87
C LEU A 50 16.34 0.33 16.20
N TRP A 51 15.15 0.73 16.64
CA TRP A 51 14.57 0.21 17.88
C TRP A 51 14.20 -1.27 17.76
N LEU A 52 13.82 -1.73 16.57
CA LEU A 52 13.54 -3.14 16.27
C LEU A 52 14.80 -4.02 16.24
N GLU A 53 16.00 -3.44 16.10
CA GLU A 53 17.28 -4.16 16.18
C GLU A 53 17.71 -4.48 17.61
N ARG A 54 17.05 -3.88 18.61
CA ARG A 54 17.38 -4.12 20.01
C ARG A 54 16.84 -5.47 20.47
N ASP A 55 17.71 -6.29 21.07
CA ASP A 55 17.35 -7.58 21.66
C ASP A 55 16.31 -7.48 22.80
N ASP A 56 16.18 -6.33 23.45
CA ASP A 56 15.25 -6.14 24.57
C ASP A 56 13.80 -5.83 24.14
N VAL A 57 13.53 -5.63 22.85
CA VAL A 57 12.22 -5.17 22.39
C VAL A 57 11.34 -6.32 21.94
N THR A 58 10.19 -6.48 22.60
CA THR A 58 9.20 -7.46 22.15
C THR A 58 8.38 -6.96 20.96
N MET A 59 7.87 -7.86 20.11
CA MET A 59 6.98 -7.47 19.00
C MET A 59 5.68 -6.82 19.50
N ASN A 60 5.26 -7.15 20.73
CA ASN A 60 4.11 -6.54 21.36
C ASN A 60 4.35 -5.04 21.60
N GLU A 61 5.42 -4.72 22.33
CA GLU A 61 5.84 -3.33 22.57
C GLU A 61 6.10 -2.60 21.26
N PHE A 62 6.72 -3.30 20.30
CA PHE A 62 6.97 -2.74 18.98
C PHE A 62 5.67 -2.28 18.30
N GLY A 63 4.68 -3.16 18.28
CA GLY A 63 3.37 -2.88 17.70
C GLY A 63 2.61 -1.75 18.42
N GLU A 64 2.72 -1.66 19.75
CA GLU A 64 2.14 -0.55 20.52
C GLU A 64 2.75 0.80 20.13
N LYS A 65 4.08 0.86 19.99
CA LYS A 65 4.75 2.08 19.54
C LYS A 65 4.43 2.39 18.08
N LEU A 66 4.39 1.37 17.22
CA LEU A 66 3.98 1.50 15.82
C LEU A 66 2.57 2.08 15.71
N GLY A 67 1.66 1.69 16.60
CA GLY A 67 0.29 2.21 16.66
C GLY A 67 0.18 3.73 16.88
N ARG A 68 1.24 4.39 17.38
CA ARG A 68 1.30 5.85 17.50
C ARG A 68 1.46 6.55 16.13
N TYR A 69 1.88 5.81 15.11
CA TYR A 69 2.07 6.29 13.75
C TYR A 69 0.92 5.80 12.87
N SER A 70 -0.14 6.60 12.76
CA SER A 70 -1.42 6.19 12.16
C SER A 70 -1.30 5.68 10.71
N GLY A 71 -0.55 6.34 9.84
CA GLY A 71 -0.37 5.85 8.46
C GLY A 71 0.60 4.68 8.36
N LEU A 72 1.72 4.71 9.10
CA LEU A 72 2.68 3.61 9.09
C LEU A 72 2.10 2.31 9.67
N SER A 73 1.33 2.39 10.76
CA SER A 73 0.64 1.23 11.33
C SER A 73 -0.37 0.62 10.35
N ARG A 74 -1.18 1.44 9.67
CA ARG A 74 -2.10 0.97 8.61
C ARG A 74 -1.36 0.31 7.46
N TYR A 75 -0.24 0.90 7.02
CA TYR A 75 0.60 0.32 5.99
C TYR A 75 1.14 -1.06 6.39
N VAL A 76 1.68 -1.19 7.60
CA VAL A 76 2.20 -2.47 8.12
C VAL A 76 1.08 -3.51 8.23
N ILE A 77 -0.11 -3.12 8.70
CA ILE A 77 -1.29 -4.01 8.75
C ILE A 77 -1.69 -4.46 7.34
N ALA A 78 -1.77 -3.54 6.38
CA ALA A 78 -2.09 -3.86 5.00
C ALA A 78 -1.05 -4.82 4.39
N HIS A 79 0.23 -4.59 4.64
CA HIS A 79 1.31 -5.44 4.15
C HIS A 79 1.26 -6.84 4.79
N ALA A 80 0.93 -6.92 6.08
CA ALA A 80 0.73 -8.18 6.78
C ALA A 80 -0.46 -8.97 6.17
N ASN A 81 -1.59 -8.30 5.93
CA ASN A 81 -2.75 -8.90 5.28
C ASN A 81 -2.48 -9.36 3.84
N TRP A 82 -1.72 -8.57 3.08
CA TRP A 82 -1.27 -8.97 1.75
C TRP A 82 -0.41 -10.25 1.82
N THR A 83 0.43 -10.38 2.84
CA THR A 83 1.24 -11.57 3.08
C THR A 83 0.42 -12.79 3.55
N THR A 84 -0.74 -12.60 4.20
CA THR A 84 -1.63 -13.67 4.69
C THR A 84 -2.72 -14.08 3.72
N ARG A 85 -2.81 -13.50 2.53
CA ARG A 85 -3.97 -13.63 1.62
C ARG A 85 -4.39 -15.08 1.28
N ASN A 86 -3.48 -16.05 1.45
CA ASN A 86 -3.75 -17.48 1.23
C ASN A 86 -4.12 -18.27 2.52
N ARG A 87 -4.23 -17.61 3.68
CA ARG A 87 -4.36 -18.27 5.00
C ARG A 87 -5.62 -17.90 5.79
N ASP A 88 -6.60 -17.23 5.16
CA ASP A 88 -7.85 -16.76 5.80
C ASP A 88 -7.62 -15.93 7.08
N HIS A 89 -6.43 -15.33 7.21
CA HIS A 89 -6.00 -14.67 8.43
C HIS A 89 -6.07 -13.16 8.26
N ASN A 90 -7.06 -12.54 8.92
CA ASN A 90 -7.27 -11.10 8.85
C ASN A 90 -6.65 -10.39 10.06
N ILE A 91 -5.72 -9.48 9.79
CA ILE A 91 -4.93 -8.74 10.77
C ILE A 91 -5.52 -7.34 10.88
N HIS A 92 -5.94 -6.96 12.09
CA HIS A 92 -6.59 -5.67 12.35
C HIS A 92 -5.83 -4.77 13.33
N SER A 93 -4.75 -5.26 13.93
CA SER A 93 -4.00 -4.54 14.96
C SER A 93 -2.51 -4.43 14.59
N PRO A 94 -1.84 -3.31 14.87
CA PRO A 94 -0.41 -3.13 14.60
C PRO A 94 0.43 -4.12 15.39
N THR A 95 0.01 -4.47 16.61
CA THR A 95 0.62 -5.51 17.44
C THR A 95 0.55 -6.88 16.80
N HIS A 96 -0.61 -7.23 16.27
CA HIS A 96 -0.80 -8.49 15.57
C HIS A 96 0.00 -8.53 14.26
N ALA A 97 0.01 -7.42 13.51
CA ALA A 97 0.82 -7.29 12.31
C ALA A 97 2.32 -7.42 12.60
N ALA A 98 2.80 -6.78 13.66
CA ALA A 98 4.19 -6.84 14.08
C ALA A 98 4.60 -8.26 14.49
N ALA A 99 3.77 -8.94 15.29
CA ALA A 99 4.01 -10.32 15.70
C ALA A 99 3.97 -11.29 14.49
N PHE A 100 3.05 -11.07 13.55
CA PHE A 100 2.91 -11.89 12.35
C PHE A 100 4.10 -11.74 11.38
N LEU A 101 4.54 -10.50 11.14
CA LEU A 101 5.66 -10.22 10.25
C LEU A 101 6.99 -10.61 10.89
N GLY A 102 7.13 -10.37 12.20
CA GLY A 102 8.39 -10.53 12.93
C GLY A 102 9.42 -9.46 12.56
N SER A 103 10.50 -9.41 13.34
CA SER A 103 11.55 -8.38 13.24
C SER A 103 12.17 -8.29 11.85
N ARG A 104 12.57 -9.43 11.26
CA ARG A 104 13.25 -9.44 9.95
C ARG A 104 12.39 -8.87 8.82
N ARG A 105 11.09 -9.21 8.75
CA ARG A 105 10.22 -8.71 7.69
C ARG A 105 9.87 -7.24 7.90
N LEU A 106 9.65 -6.84 9.15
CA LEU A 106 9.46 -5.44 9.51
C LEU A 106 10.69 -4.60 9.14
N GLN A 107 11.92 -5.09 9.35
CA GLN A 107 13.12 -4.37 8.93
C GLN A 107 13.17 -4.17 7.41
N ASN A 108 12.95 -5.24 6.65
CA ASN A 108 12.91 -5.16 5.18
C ASN A 108 11.83 -4.20 4.69
N LEU A 109 10.76 -4.01 5.46
CA LEU A 109 9.67 -3.10 5.15
C LEU A 109 9.99 -1.64 5.50
N LEU A 110 10.66 -1.40 6.63
CA LEU A 110 10.91 -0.05 7.17
C LEU A 110 12.19 0.59 6.61
N GLN A 111 13.22 -0.20 6.32
CA GLN A 111 14.49 0.30 5.78
C GLN A 111 14.35 1.14 4.50
N PRO A 112 13.63 0.71 3.45
CA PRO A 112 13.48 1.52 2.24
C PRO A 112 12.72 2.83 2.52
N LEU A 113 11.68 2.79 3.35
CA LEU A 113 10.89 3.97 3.72
C LEU A 113 11.71 5.00 4.52
N ALA A 114 12.71 4.54 5.27
CA ALA A 114 13.65 5.39 5.98
C ALA A 114 14.73 6.01 5.06
N ALA A 115 14.85 5.54 3.82
CA ALA A 115 15.82 6.02 2.82
C ALA A 115 15.19 6.97 1.78
N GLU A 116 13.87 6.91 1.55
CA GLU A 116 13.15 7.77 0.59
C GLU A 116 13.19 9.29 0.92
N GLY A 117 13.73 9.67 2.08
CA GLY A 117 13.92 11.07 2.49
C GLY A 117 15.27 11.70 2.16
N GLU A 118 16.22 10.94 1.59
CA GLU A 118 17.60 11.40 1.33
C GLU A 118 17.88 11.67 -0.16
N SER A 119 16.84 11.94 -0.97
CA SER A 119 16.98 12.35 -2.38
C SER A 119 16.85 13.86 -2.59
#